data_AF-A3JGV5-F1
#
_entry.id   AF-A3JGV5-F1
#
_cell.length_a   1.000
_cell.length_b   1.000
_cell.length_c   1.000
_cell.angle_alpha   90.00
_cell.angle_beta   90.00
_cell.angle_gamma   90.00
#
_symmetry.space_group_name_H-M   'P 1'
#
loop_
_entity.id
_entity.type
_entity.pdbx_description
1 polymer ?
#
loop_
_entity_poly.entity_id
_entity_poly.type
_entity_poly.pdbx_seq_one_letter_code
_entity_poly.pdbx_strand_id
1 'polypeptide(L)'
;MAEPSPSAFFSPIKLIWAFIIVLVLLLQVRLWIGEGSFAQVWALEQAIAEQQQGNDTLATRNERLYAEVRNLRNEQGAVEERARIDLGLIRNDETFFLVVDQ
;
A
#
# COMPACT_ATOMS: atom_id res chain seq x y z
N MET A 1 27.81 66.91 24.14
CA MET A 1 27.48 65.82 23.19
C MET A 1 28.31 64.62 23.59
N ALA A 2 27.71 63.59 24.19
CA ALA A 2 28.42 62.38 24.58
C ALA A 2 28.18 61.31 23.50
N GLU A 3 29.26 60.83 22.88
CA GLU A 3 29.20 59.71 21.94
C GLU A 3 28.85 58.40 22.68
N PRO A 4 28.07 57.48 22.06
CA PRO A 4 27.71 56.22 22.70
C PRO A 4 28.95 55.33 22.87
N SER A 5 29.11 54.73 24.06
CA SER A 5 30.27 53.87 24.35
C SER A 5 30.24 52.57 23.52
N PRO A 6 31.39 52.13 22.97
CA PRO A 6 31.46 50.95 22.09
C PRO A 6 31.28 49.61 22.84
N SER A 7 31.33 49.59 24.18
CA SER A 7 31.13 48.38 24.98
C SER A 7 29.69 47.88 24.99
N ALA A 8 28.72 48.72 24.58
CA ALA A 8 27.32 48.34 24.49
C ALA A 8 27.05 47.28 23.41
N PHE A 9 27.92 47.14 22.41
CA PHE A 9 27.76 46.15 21.33
C PHE A 9 28.15 44.72 21.76
N PHE A 10 29.12 44.57 22.67
CA PHE A 10 29.71 43.27 23.02
C PHE A 10 29.54 42.92 24.51
N SER A 11 28.32 43.08 25.03
CA SER A 11 28.00 42.59 26.37
C SER A 11 27.86 41.05 26.38
N PRO A 12 28.47 40.34 27.35
CA PRO A 12 28.45 38.87 27.40
C PRO A 12 27.03 38.29 27.45
N ILE A 13 26.08 39.03 28.03
CA ILE A 13 24.66 38.67 28.06
C ILE A 13 24.04 38.57 26.66
N LYS A 14 24.39 39.47 25.73
CA LYS A 14 23.87 39.47 24.35
C LYS A 14 24.38 38.27 23.56
N LEU A 15 25.63 37.86 23.80
CA LEU A 15 26.22 36.66 23.18
C LEU A 15 25.53 35.38 23.65
N ILE A 16 25.24 35.27 24.95
CA ILE A 16 24.50 34.11 25.51
C ILE A 16 23.10 34.03 24.90
N TRP A 17 22.38 35.16 24.82
CA TRP A 17 21.07 35.21 24.18
C TRP A 17 21.12 34.84 22.70
N ALA A 18 22.09 35.36 21.94
CA ALA A 18 22.27 35.00 20.54
C ALA A 18 22.53 33.50 20.36
N PHE A 19 23.38 32.90 21.21
CA PHE A 19 23.66 31.47 21.18
C PHE A 19 22.40 30.63 21.46
N ILE A 20 21.61 31.00 22.47
CA ILE A 20 20.35 30.32 22.80
C ILE A 20 19.37 30.40 21.63
N ILE A 21 19.23 31.58 21.00
CA ILE A 21 18.36 31.75 19.82
C ILE A 21 18.80 30.83 18.68
N VAL A 22 20.10 30.80 18.38
CA VAL A 22 20.65 29.93 17.33
C VAL A 22 20.38 28.46 17.65
N LEU A 23 20.59 28.04 18.90
CA LEU A 23 20.33 26.66 19.34
C LEU A 23 18.85 26.29 19.20
N VAL A 24 17.95 27.19 19.60
CA VAL A 24 16.49 27.01 19.46
C VAL A 24 16.12 26.90 17.98
N LEU A 25 16.61 27.79 17.12
CA LEU A 25 16.33 27.74 15.68
C LEU A 25 16.81 26.43 15.05
N LEU A 26 18.00 25.95 15.44
CA LEU A 26 18.54 24.68 14.95
C LEU A 26 17.66 23.49 15.38
N LEU A 27 17.17 23.50 16.63
CA LEU A 27 16.22 22.51 17.12
C LEU A 27 14.87 22.57 16.39
N GLN A 28 14.35 23.78 16.11
CA GLN A 28 13.10 23.94 15.36
C GLN A 28 13.24 23.39 13.94
N VAL A 29 14.33 23.72 13.25
CA VAL A 29 14.62 23.20 11.90
C VAL A 29 14.78 21.67 11.93
N ARG A 30 15.48 21.14 12.95
CA ARG A 30 15.63 19.68 13.12
C ARG A 30 14.28 19.00 13.35
N LEU A 31 13.35 19.59 14.10
CA LEU A 31 12.01 19.03 14.30
C LEU A 31 11.18 19.06 13.01
N TRP A 32 11.39 20.05 12.16
CA TRP A 32 10.69 20.13 10.87
C TRP A 32 11.26 19.20 9.80
N ILE A 33 12.50 18.73 9.92
CA ILE A 33 13.20 17.94 8.87
C ILE A 33 13.64 16.55 9.38
N GLY A 34 13.52 16.28 10.67
CA GLY A 34 13.91 15.01 11.30
C GLY A 34 13.02 13.82 10.94
N GLU A 35 13.41 12.62 11.38
CA GLU A 35 12.65 11.38 11.20
C GLU A 35 11.22 11.55 11.76
N GLY A 36 10.21 11.40 10.90
CA GLY A 36 8.81 11.71 11.22
C GLY A 36 8.37 13.15 10.90
N SER A 37 9.19 13.91 10.17
CA SER A 37 8.86 15.23 9.63
C SER A 37 7.58 15.21 8.79
N PHE A 38 6.84 16.33 8.81
CA PHE A 38 5.69 16.58 7.91
C PHE A 38 6.01 16.32 6.44
N ALA A 39 7.24 16.59 5.99
CA ALA A 39 7.65 16.30 4.61
C ALA A 39 7.68 14.79 4.32
N GLN A 40 8.11 14.00 5.30
CA GLN A 40 8.19 12.54 5.18
C GLN A 40 6.79 11.90 5.24
N VAL A 41 5.90 12.43 6.09
CA VAL A 41 4.49 12.01 6.14
C VAL A 41 3.80 12.28 4.81
N TRP A 42 3.99 13.48 4.23
CA TRP A 42 3.35 13.82 2.96
C TRP A 42 3.85 12.97 1.79
N ALA A 43 5.16 12.71 1.72
CA ALA A 43 5.73 11.81 0.71
C ALA A 43 5.23 10.36 0.87
N LEU A 44 5.11 9.87 2.11
CA LEU A 44 4.61 8.53 2.39
C LEU A 44 3.12 8.39 2.05
N GLU A 45 2.32 9.39 2.39
CA GLU A 45 0.88 9.44 2.07
C GLU A 45 0.65 9.45 0.56
N GLN A 46 1.48 10.18 -0.19
CA GLN A 46 1.46 10.18 -1.65
C GLN A 46 1.82 8.81 -2.25
N ALA A 47 2.85 8.14 -1.71
CA ALA A 47 3.22 6.79 -2.14
C ALA A 47 2.11 5.75 -1.84
N ILE A 48 1.43 5.88 -0.69
CA ILE A 48 0.28 5.03 -0.33
C ILE A 48 -0.86 5.25 -1.34
N ALA A 49 -1.18 6.50 -1.68
CA ALA A 49 -2.24 6.82 -2.63
C ALA A 49 -1.97 6.22 -4.03
N GLU A 50 -0.73 6.33 -4.53
CA GLU A 50 -0.34 5.73 -5.81
C GLU A 50 -0.45 4.20 -5.79
N GLN A 51 -0.01 3.57 -4.69
CA GLN A 51 -0.06 2.12 -4.57
C GLN A 51 -1.49 1.58 -4.42
N GLN A 52 -2.36 2.33 -3.74
CA GLN A 52 -3.78 1.98 -3.61
C GLN A 52 -4.47 1.96 -4.98
N GLN A 53 -4.20 2.96 -5.83
CA GLN A 53 -4.76 3.00 -7.19
C GLN A 53 -4.33 1.79 -8.04
N GLY A 54 -3.08 1.37 -7.91
CA GLY A 54 -2.57 0.15 -8.55
C GLY A 54 -3.27 -1.11 -8.05
N ASN A 55 -3.42 -1.23 -6.73
CA ASN A 55 -4.10 -2.36 -6.09
C ASN A 55 -5.57 -2.48 -6.52
N ASP A 56 -6.31 -1.38 -6.58
CA ASP A 56 -7.72 -1.39 -6.99
C ASP A 56 -7.90 -1.88 -8.44
N THR A 57 -6.97 -1.49 -9.32
CA THR A 57 -6.94 -1.96 -10.70
C THR A 57 -6.67 -3.47 -10.78
N LEU A 58 -5.72 -3.96 -9.99
CA LEU A 58 -5.40 -5.39 -9.93
C LEU A 58 -6.55 -6.20 -9.32
N ALA A 59 -7.19 -5.70 -8.27
CA ALA A 59 -8.34 -6.35 -7.64
C ALA A 59 -9.49 -6.52 -8.64
N THR A 60 -9.83 -5.47 -9.39
CA THR A 60 -10.88 -5.50 -10.42
C THR A 60 -10.57 -6.53 -11.52
N ARG A 61 -9.31 -6.61 -11.97
CA ARG A 61 -8.89 -7.62 -12.96
C ARG A 61 -8.97 -9.03 -12.41
N ASN A 62 -8.56 -9.21 -11.16
CA ASN A 62 -8.59 -10.51 -10.51
C ASN A 62 -10.02 -11.01 -10.35
N GLU A 63 -10.97 -10.17 -9.93
CA GLU A 63 -12.39 -10.52 -9.88
C GLU A 63 -12.94 -10.99 -11.23
N ARG A 64 -12.58 -10.30 -12.32
CA ARG A 64 -12.97 -10.71 -13.68
C ARG A 64 -12.39 -12.08 -14.06
N LEU A 65 -11.11 -12.28 -13.82
CA LEU A 65 -10.44 -13.56 -14.11
C LEU A 65 -11.03 -14.70 -13.27
N TYR A 66 -11.35 -14.46 -12.00
CA TYR A 66 -12.02 -15.45 -11.16
C TYR A 66 -13.42 -15.80 -11.68
N ALA A 67 -14.18 -14.81 -12.17
CA ALA A 67 -15.48 -15.06 -12.78
C ALA A 67 -15.35 -15.89 -14.07
N GLU A 68 -14.36 -15.57 -14.91
CA GLU A 68 -14.08 -16.31 -16.15
C GLU A 68 -13.68 -17.76 -15.87
N VAL A 69 -12.73 -17.99 -14.96
CA VAL A 69 -12.31 -19.33 -14.55
C VAL A 69 -13.49 -20.13 -13.97
N ARG A 70 -14.34 -19.49 -13.17
CA ARG A 70 -15.53 -20.13 -12.62
C ARG A 70 -16.51 -20.53 -13.71
N ASN A 71 -16.75 -19.65 -14.69
CA ASN A 71 -17.64 -19.95 -15.80
C ASN A 71 -17.09 -21.10 -16.66
N LEU A 72 -15.80 -21.05 -17.01
CA LEU A 72 -15.13 -22.12 -17.77
C LEU A 72 -15.20 -23.48 -17.07
N ARG A 73 -15.01 -23.52 -15.74
CA ARG A 73 -15.14 -24.76 -14.96
C ARG A 73 -16.57 -25.29 -14.97
N ASN A 74 -17.57 -24.42 -14.85
CA ASN A 74 -18.97 -24.84 -14.88
C ASN A 74 -19.38 -25.35 -16.27
N GLU A 75 -18.95 -24.68 -17.34
CA GLU A 75 -19.21 -25.11 -18.71
C GLU A 75 -18.52 -26.45 -19.03
N GLN A 76 -17.26 -26.62 -18.63
CA GLN A 76 -16.55 -27.90 -18.79
C GLN A 76 -17.19 -29.03 -17.98
N GLY A 77 -17.60 -28.76 -16.74
CA GLY A 77 -18.33 -29.73 -15.92
C GLY A 77 -19.66 -30.14 -16.53
N ALA A 78 -20.40 -29.20 -17.14
CA ALA A 78 -21.66 -29.49 -17.82
C ALA A 78 -21.46 -30.37 -19.07
N VAL A 79 -20.38 -30.16 -19.82
CA VAL A 79 -20.02 -31.00 -20.97
C VAL A 79 -19.58 -32.40 -20.52
N GLU A 80 -18.80 -32.51 -19.45
CA GLU A 80 -18.42 -33.80 -18.86
C GLU A 80 -19.63 -34.59 -18.38
N GLU A 81 -20.57 -33.94 -17.68
CA GLU A 81 -21.81 -34.58 -17.22
C GLU A 81 -22.66 -35.07 -18.41
N ARG A 82 -22.78 -34.25 -19.47
CA ARG A 82 -23.46 -34.64 -20.71
C ARG A 82 -22.80 -35.84 -21.38
N ALA A 83 -21.46 -35.88 -21.42
CA ALA A 83 -20.70 -37.00 -21.99
C ALA A 83 -20.86 -38.29 -21.17
N ARG A 84 -20.94 -38.20 -19.84
CA ARG A 84 -21.18 -39.35 -18.95
C ARG A 84 -22.60 -39.89 -19.11
N ILE A 85 -23.61 -39.01 -19.19
CA ILE A 85 -25.02 -39.40 -19.31
C ILE A 85 -25.36 -39.93 -20.71
N ASP A 86 -24.99 -39.22 -21.77
CA ASP A 86 -25.46 -39.53 -23.14
C ASP A 86 -24.59 -40.58 -23.84
N LEU A 87 -23.29 -40.63 -23.53
CA LEU A 87 -22.33 -41.50 -24.23
C LEU A 87 -21.78 -42.61 -23.33
N GLY A 88 -22.14 -42.65 -22.05
CA GLY A 88 -21.62 -43.62 -21.09
C GLY A 88 -20.09 -43.55 -20.94
N LEU A 89 -19.50 -42.39 -21.21
CA LEU A 89 -18.04 -42.22 -21.15
C LEU A 89 -17.56 -42.26 -19.70
N ILE A 90 -16.60 -43.14 -19.43
CA ILE A 90 -15.98 -43.35 -18.12
C ILE A 90 -14.50 -43.02 -18.21
N ARG A 91 -13.96 -42.40 -17.15
CA ARG A 91 -12.53 -42.08 -17.08
C ARG A 91 -11.73 -43.36 -16.82
N ASN A 92 -10.48 -43.44 -17.32
CA ASN A 92 -9.65 -44.65 -17.20
C ASN A 92 -9.32 -45.06 -15.74
N ASP A 93 -9.50 -44.15 -14.79
CA ASP A 93 -9.26 -44.32 -13.35
C ASP A 93 -10.56 -44.45 -12.52
N GLU A 94 -11.71 -44.63 -13.16
CA GLU A 94 -13.01 -44.74 -12.47
C GLU A 94 -13.65 -46.14 -12.65
N THR A 95 -14.38 -46.61 -11.63
CA THR A 95 -15.15 -47.88 -11.67
C THR A 95 -16.64 -47.57 -11.80
N PHE A 96 -17.27 -48.02 -12.88
CA PHE A 96 -18.70 -47.80 -13.15
C PHE A 96 -19.58 -48.86 -12.49
N PHE A 97 -20.61 -48.44 -11.75
CA PHE A 97 -21.62 -49.31 -11.17
C PHE A 97 -22.99 -49.01 -11.78
N LEU A 98 -23.57 -49.97 -12.51
CA LEU A 98 -24.95 -49.89 -12.99
C LEU A 98 -25.84 -50.72 -12.05
N VAL A 99 -26.72 -50.05 -11.31
CA VAL A 99 -27.72 -50.73 -10.47
C VAL A 99 -28.97 -50.95 -11.33
N VAL A 100 -29.31 -52.21 -11.58
CA VAL A 100 -30.54 -52.60 -12.28
C VAL A 100 -31.58 -52.95 -11.22
N ASP A 101 -32.57 -52.09 -11.00
CA ASP A 101 -33.72 -52.42 -10.16
C ASP A 101 -34.67 -53.37 -10.91
N GLN A 102 -35.20 -54.36 -10.19
CA GLN A 102 -36.07 -55.42 -10.73
C GLN A 102 -37.54 -55.01 -10.84
#